data_AF-A0A8I0C5U6-F1
#
_entry.id   AF-A0A8I0C5U6-F1
#
_cell.length_a   1.000
_cell.length_b   1.000
_cell.length_c   1.000
_cell.angle_alpha   90.00
_cell.angle_beta   90.00
_cell.angle_gamma   90.00
#
_symmetry.space_group_name_H-M   'P 1'
#
loop_
_entity.id
_entity.type
_entity.pdbx_description
1 polymer ?
#
loop_
_entity_poly.entity_id
_entity_poly.type
_entity_poly.pdbx_seq_one_letter_code
_entity_poly.pdbx_strand_id
1 'polypeptide(L)'
;MPSPFDPAQKKLGAVSYVIMAVLAVVVLGGVYAMMSRSHAQELARWTSSGPPCPEGASPYADGARPKMMTFDYGGAQISRRIGHADCAELKDGVLPGGGLFHACHFTGPDVLHVVNAGGEKTYRVGVGKPVTLTLRDGGVGCAIDPPGSHRADF
;
A
#
# COMPACT_ATOMS: atom_id res chain seq x y z
N MET A 1 -43.18 -45.62 19.85
CA MET A 1 -41.97 -44.94 20.35
C MET A 1 -40.83 -45.28 19.39
N PRO A 2 -40.43 -44.39 18.47
CA PRO A 2 -39.34 -44.67 17.54
C PRO A 2 -37.99 -44.74 18.29
N SER A 3 -37.22 -45.79 18.01
CA SER A 3 -35.93 -46.11 18.64
C SER A 3 -34.81 -45.15 18.19
N PRO A 4 -33.93 -44.68 19.09
CA PRO A 4 -32.93 -43.64 18.80
C PRO A 4 -31.72 -44.08 17.94
N PHE A 5 -31.76 -45.26 17.30
CA PHE A 5 -30.64 -45.84 16.55
C PHE A 5 -31.01 -46.28 15.13
N ASP A 6 -31.80 -45.47 14.43
CA ASP A 6 -32.05 -45.70 13.00
C ASP A 6 -30.80 -45.29 12.19
N PRO A 7 -30.14 -46.20 11.44
CA PRO A 7 -28.96 -45.86 10.65
C PRO A 7 -29.25 -44.79 9.58
N ALA A 8 -30.51 -44.67 9.16
CA ALA A 8 -30.98 -43.59 8.29
C ALA A 8 -30.84 -42.21 8.96
N GLN A 9 -31.13 -42.09 10.26
CA GLN A 9 -31.02 -40.84 11.02
C GLN A 9 -29.57 -40.39 11.18
N LYS A 10 -28.63 -41.34 11.36
CA LYS A 10 -27.18 -41.07 11.36
C LYS A 10 -26.67 -40.62 9.98
N LYS A 11 -27.16 -41.21 8.89
CA LYS A 11 -26.77 -40.81 7.52
C LYS A 11 -27.29 -39.42 7.15
N LEU A 12 -28.52 -39.08 7.53
CA LEU A 12 -29.08 -37.73 7.37
C LEU A 12 -28.30 -36.67 8.17
N GLY A 13 -27.89 -36.99 9.41
CA GLY A 13 -27.04 -36.10 10.20
C GLY A 13 -25.61 -35.94 9.66
N ALA A 14 -25.03 -37.00 9.10
CA ALA A 14 -23.73 -36.94 8.45
C ALA A 14 -23.78 -36.12 7.16
N VAL A 15 -24.83 -36.28 6.35
CA VAL A 15 -25.03 -35.50 5.11
C VAL A 15 -25.24 -34.02 5.42
N SER A 16 -26.04 -33.67 6.43
CA SER A 16 -26.22 -32.27 6.82
C SER A 16 -24.92 -31.64 7.32
N TYR A 17 -24.10 -32.39 8.07
CA TYR A 17 -22.80 -31.91 8.53
C TYR A 17 -21.83 -31.65 7.36
N VAL A 18 -21.79 -32.55 6.38
CA VAL A 18 -20.97 -32.36 5.16
C VAL A 18 -21.44 -31.13 4.39
N ILE A 19 -22.76 -30.95 4.21
CA ILE A 19 -23.31 -29.77 3.52
C ILE A 19 -22.94 -28.49 4.27
N MET A 20 -23.08 -28.46 5.59
CA MET A 20 -22.70 -27.30 6.41
C MET A 20 -21.21 -27.01 6.37
N ALA A 21 -20.36 -28.05 6.38
CA ALA A 21 -18.92 -27.90 6.24
C ALA A 21 -18.53 -27.33 4.87
N VAL A 22 -19.15 -27.82 3.80
CA VAL A 22 -18.92 -27.30 2.43
C VAL A 22 -19.40 -25.85 2.33
N LEU A 23 -20.59 -25.52 2.84
CA LEU A 23 -21.09 -24.15 2.88
C LEU A 23 -20.16 -23.22 3.67
N ALA A 24 -19.66 -23.66 4.83
CA ALA A 24 -18.71 -22.89 5.62
C ALA A 24 -17.42 -22.61 4.85
N VAL A 25 -16.87 -23.60 4.14
CA VAL A 25 -15.67 -23.41 3.29
C VAL A 25 -15.94 -22.44 2.14
N VAL A 26 -17.09 -22.54 1.47
CA VAL A 26 -17.45 -21.62 0.38
C VAL A 26 -17.62 -20.19 0.88
N VAL A 27 -18.28 -20.00 2.03
CA VAL A 27 -18.46 -18.66 2.63
C VAL A 27 -17.12 -18.08 3.07
N LEU A 28 -16.30 -18.84 3.80
CA LEU A 28 -15.00 -18.38 4.26
C LEU A 28 -14.07 -18.07 3.08
N GLY A 29 -14.04 -18.92 2.06
CA GLY A 29 -13.27 -18.69 0.84
C GLY A 29 -13.74 -17.45 0.07
N GLY A 30 -15.06 -17.25 -0.04
CA GLY A 30 -15.65 -16.09 -0.68
C GLY A 30 -15.32 -14.78 0.03
N VAL A 31 -15.46 -14.74 1.36
CA VAL A 31 -15.09 -13.59 2.19
C VAL A 31 -13.60 -13.29 2.06
N TYR A 32 -12.74 -14.32 2.12
CA TYR A 32 -11.30 -14.14 1.96
C TYR A 32 -10.94 -13.56 0.59
N ALA A 33 -11.54 -14.06 -0.49
CA ALA A 33 -11.32 -13.56 -1.84
C ALA A 33 -11.85 -12.13 -2.05
N MET A 34 -12.96 -11.77 -1.40
CA MET A 34 -13.49 -10.41 -1.43
C MET A 34 -12.54 -9.44 -0.71
N MET A 35 -12.08 -9.82 0.48
CA MET A 35 -11.14 -9.04 1.26
C MET A 35 -9.81 -8.88 0.50
N SER A 36 -9.25 -9.96 -0.06
CA SER A 36 -8.01 -9.87 -0.83
C SER A 36 -8.11 -8.92 -2.02
N ARG A 37 -9.27 -8.84 -2.67
CA ARG A 37 -9.50 -7.91 -3.78
C ARG A 37 -9.57 -6.46 -3.30
N SER A 38 -10.27 -6.17 -2.20
CA SER A 38 -10.34 -4.81 -1.67
C SER A 38 -8.97 -4.30 -1.21
N HIS A 39 -8.20 -5.16 -0.54
CA HIS A 39 -6.83 -4.84 -0.13
C HIS A 39 -5.91 -4.62 -1.35
N ALA A 40 -6.00 -5.47 -2.38
CA ALA A 40 -5.22 -5.29 -3.60
C ALA A 40 -5.57 -4.00 -4.35
N GLN A 41 -6.85 -3.61 -4.38
CA GLN A 41 -7.29 -2.34 -4.98
C GLN A 41 -6.79 -1.13 -4.19
N GLU A 42 -6.73 -1.23 -2.86
CA GLU A 42 -6.17 -0.20 -2.03
C GLU A 42 -4.67 -0.06 -2.24
N LEU A 43 -3.92 -1.16 -2.21
CA LEU A 43 -2.49 -1.15 -2.52
C LEU A 43 -2.23 -0.61 -3.92
N ALA A 44 -3.01 -1.03 -4.92
CA ALA A 44 -2.91 -0.53 -6.29
C ALA A 44 -3.14 0.98 -6.38
N ARG A 45 -4.01 1.55 -5.54
CA ARG A 45 -4.18 3.00 -5.45
C ARG A 45 -2.93 3.68 -4.90
N TRP A 46 -2.15 3.06 -4.02
CA TRP A 46 -0.96 3.67 -3.42
C TRP A 46 0.36 3.27 -4.08
N THR A 47 0.33 2.37 -5.06
CA THR A 47 1.47 2.06 -5.91
C THR A 47 1.30 2.77 -7.25
N SER A 48 2.17 3.72 -7.55
CA SER A 48 2.18 4.32 -8.89
C SER A 48 2.71 3.33 -9.92
N SER A 49 2.04 3.27 -11.08
CA SER A 49 2.43 2.44 -12.22
C SER A 49 3.29 3.19 -13.24
N GLY A 50 3.61 4.46 -12.99
CA GLY A 50 4.38 5.26 -13.92
C GLY A 50 5.89 5.03 -13.85
N PRO A 51 6.68 5.77 -14.65
CA PRO A 51 8.12 5.57 -14.76
C PRO A 51 8.83 5.89 -13.43
N PRO A 52 9.96 5.22 -13.14
CA PRO A 52 10.75 5.51 -11.94
C PRO A 52 11.23 6.97 -11.96
N CYS A 53 11.28 7.59 -10.79
CA CYS A 53 11.74 8.97 -10.68
C CYS A 53 13.22 9.09 -11.06
N PRO A 54 13.62 10.14 -11.80
CA PRO A 54 15.02 10.39 -12.08
C PRO A 54 15.77 10.73 -10.78
N GLU A 55 16.82 9.97 -10.50
CA GLU A 55 17.75 10.25 -9.40
C GLU A 55 18.66 11.43 -9.79
N GLY A 56 19.02 12.26 -8.81
CA GLY A 56 19.81 13.47 -9.05
C GLY A 56 20.78 13.79 -7.93
N ALA A 57 21.65 14.77 -8.18
CA ALA A 57 22.61 15.26 -7.19
C ALA A 57 21.91 15.88 -5.97
N SER A 58 22.57 15.78 -4.81
CA SER A 58 22.09 16.25 -3.50
C SER A 58 21.46 17.65 -3.59
N PRO A 59 20.29 17.86 -2.98
CA PRO A 59 19.58 19.13 -3.06
C PRO A 59 20.23 20.24 -2.22
N TYR A 60 21.17 19.87 -1.34
CA TYR A 60 21.87 20.78 -0.43
C TYR A 60 23.12 21.42 -1.06
N ALA A 61 23.57 20.93 -2.22
CA ALA A 61 24.68 21.55 -2.95
C ALA A 61 24.31 22.91 -3.57
N ASP A 62 23.02 23.10 -3.87
CA ASP A 62 22.50 24.29 -4.53
C ASP A 62 22.09 25.33 -3.47
N GLY A 63 23.07 26.02 -2.88
CA GLY A 63 22.89 26.97 -1.77
C GLY A 63 21.98 28.18 -2.01
N ALA A 64 21.41 28.34 -3.21
CA ALA A 64 20.54 29.44 -3.60
C ALA A 64 19.03 29.12 -3.55
N ARG A 65 18.62 27.87 -3.26
CA ARG A 65 17.22 27.46 -3.33
C ARG A 65 16.51 27.43 -1.96
N PRO A 66 15.15 27.56 -1.91
CA PRO A 66 14.37 27.61 -0.66
C PRO A 66 14.63 26.42 0.28
N LYS A 67 14.58 26.65 1.60
CA LYS A 67 14.78 25.58 2.60
C LYS A 67 13.84 24.39 2.33
N MET A 68 14.37 23.17 2.40
CA MET A 68 13.55 21.97 2.26
C MET A 68 12.67 21.76 3.50
N MET A 69 11.40 21.45 3.27
CA MET A 69 10.47 21.01 4.30
C MET A 69 10.73 19.53 4.57
N THR A 70 11.15 19.23 5.79
CA THR A 70 11.54 17.88 6.21
C THR A 70 10.55 17.36 7.22
N PHE A 71 10.18 16.09 7.11
CA PHE A 71 9.29 15.39 8.03
C PHE A 71 9.68 13.91 8.09
N ASP A 72 9.47 13.28 9.24
CA ASP A 72 9.76 11.86 9.44
C ASP A 72 8.48 11.04 9.25
N TYR A 73 8.57 9.97 8.45
CA TYR A 73 7.44 9.08 8.15
C TYR A 73 7.91 7.67 7.80
N GLY A 74 7.27 6.65 8.37
CA GLY A 74 7.57 5.24 8.05
C GLY A 74 9.03 4.84 8.29
N GLY A 75 9.71 5.45 9.27
CA GLY A 75 11.12 5.21 9.57
C GLY A 75 12.11 5.86 8.59
N ALA A 76 11.64 6.76 7.72
CA ALA A 76 12.49 7.57 6.85
C ALA A 76 12.26 9.06 7.09
N GLN A 77 13.33 9.84 6.92
CA GLN A 77 13.25 11.29 6.88
C GLN A 77 13.07 11.73 5.43
N ILE A 78 11.91 12.33 5.15
CA ILE A 78 11.55 12.79 3.82
C ILE A 78 11.62 14.31 3.78
N SER A 79 12.42 14.85 2.86
CA SER A 79 12.52 16.28 2.60
C SER A 79 12.01 16.61 1.21
N ARG A 80 11.17 17.65 1.13
CA ARG A 80 10.61 18.18 -0.12
C ARG A 80 10.83 19.67 -0.23
N ARG A 81 10.96 20.19 -1.45
CA ARG A 81 11.13 21.63 -1.68
C ARG A 81 9.79 22.38 -1.80
N ILE A 82 8.84 21.79 -2.51
CA ILE A 82 7.51 22.34 -2.79
C ILE A 82 6.48 21.19 -2.88
N GLY A 83 5.20 21.53 -2.95
CA GLY A 83 4.11 20.57 -3.07
C GLY A 83 3.60 20.07 -1.71
N HIS A 84 2.39 19.55 -1.73
CA HIS A 84 1.80 18.87 -0.57
C HIS A 84 2.21 17.41 -0.58
N ALA A 85 2.33 16.83 0.62
CA ALA A 85 2.56 15.42 0.81
C ALA A 85 1.35 14.85 1.56
N ASP A 86 0.78 13.79 1.01
CA ASP A 86 -0.27 13.01 1.65
C ASP A 86 0.25 11.58 1.83
N CYS A 87 0.24 11.09 3.06
CA CYS A 87 0.89 9.85 3.43
C CYS A 87 -0.11 8.89 4.08
N ALA A 88 -0.08 7.64 3.65
CA ALA A 88 -0.89 6.56 4.19
C ALA A 88 -0.03 5.36 4.58
N GLU A 89 -0.43 4.75 5.69
CA GLU A 89 0.10 3.48 6.16
C GLU A 89 -0.88 2.38 5.75
N LEU A 90 -0.38 1.41 5.01
CA LEU A 90 -1.14 0.27 4.50
C LEU A 90 -0.55 -1.03 5.04
N LYS A 91 -1.41 -2.04 5.17
CA LYS A 91 -1.01 -3.40 5.51
C LYS A 91 -0.84 -4.22 4.24
N ASP A 92 0.32 -4.85 4.09
CA ASP A 92 0.66 -5.76 3.00
C ASP A 92 0.05 -7.13 3.27
N GLY A 93 -1.25 -7.23 3.02
CA GLY A 93 -2.01 -8.48 3.13
C GLY A 93 -3.29 -8.38 3.97
N VAL A 94 -4.13 -9.41 3.80
CA VAL A 94 -5.43 -9.57 4.47
C VAL A 94 -5.28 -10.16 5.88
N LEU A 95 -4.18 -10.87 6.12
CA LEU A 95 -3.94 -11.62 7.35
C LEU A 95 -3.25 -10.74 8.41
N PRO A 96 -3.57 -10.94 9.70
CA PRO A 96 -2.84 -10.30 10.79
C PRO A 96 -1.39 -10.82 10.79
N GLY A 97 -0.45 -9.95 10.41
CA GLY A 97 0.96 -10.29 10.19
C GLY A 97 1.50 -9.94 8.80
N GLY A 98 0.65 -9.44 7.89
CA GLY A 98 1.10 -8.79 6.66
C GLY A 98 2.03 -7.61 6.96
N GLY A 99 3.13 -7.48 6.22
CA GLY A 99 4.13 -6.42 6.43
C GLY A 99 3.51 -5.02 6.38
N LEU A 100 4.15 -4.03 7.01
CA LEU A 100 3.68 -2.65 6.88
C LEU A 100 4.27 -2.00 5.63
N PHE A 101 3.41 -1.31 4.90
CA PHE A 101 3.75 -0.58 3.69
C PHE A 101 3.38 0.89 3.88
N HIS A 102 4.36 1.78 3.77
CA HIS A 102 4.12 3.22 3.86
C HIS A 102 4.20 3.84 2.46
N ALA A 103 3.24 4.67 2.10
CA ALA A 103 3.26 5.39 0.82
C ALA A 103 2.94 6.86 1.05
N CYS A 104 3.64 7.74 0.33
CA CYS A 104 3.39 9.16 0.31
C CYS A 104 3.19 9.64 -1.12
N HIS A 105 2.05 10.24 -1.40
CA HIS A 105 1.75 10.93 -2.63
C HIS A 105 2.13 12.40 -2.51
N PHE A 106 2.82 12.93 -3.51
CA PHE A 106 3.20 14.33 -3.58
C PHE A 106 2.57 14.96 -4.82
N THR A 107 1.91 16.11 -4.65
CA THR A 107 1.16 16.75 -5.73
C THR A 107 2.03 17.35 -6.84
N GLY A 108 3.29 17.67 -6.54
CA GLY A 108 4.21 18.25 -7.53
C GLY A 108 5.54 18.71 -6.93
N PRO A 109 6.32 17.81 -6.32
CA PRO A 109 7.58 18.19 -5.71
C PRO A 109 8.63 18.49 -6.78
N ASP A 110 9.36 19.58 -6.62
CA ASP A 110 10.52 19.88 -7.46
C ASP A 110 11.67 18.89 -7.20
N VAL A 111 12.02 18.74 -5.92
CA VAL A 111 13.05 17.81 -5.45
C VAL A 111 12.54 17.07 -4.22
N LEU A 112 12.77 15.76 -4.21
CA LEU A 112 12.56 14.88 -3.07
C LEU A 112 13.89 14.32 -2.59
N HIS A 113 14.02 14.26 -1.28
CA HIS A 113 15.17 13.73 -0.59
C HIS A 113 14.68 12.77 0.47
N VAL A 114 15.21 11.56 0.48
CA VAL A 114 14.76 10.51 1.38
C VAL A 114 15.97 9.89 2.04
N VAL A 115 15.99 9.92 3.36
CA VAL A 115 17.02 9.27 4.18
C VAL A 115 16.35 8.16 4.96
N ASN A 116 16.83 6.94 4.83
CA ASN A 116 16.36 5.81 5.62
C ASN A 116 17.52 4.89 6.03
N ALA A 117 17.21 3.77 6.69
CA ALA A 117 18.21 2.80 7.12
C ALA A 117 19.03 2.18 5.96
N GLY A 118 18.45 2.12 4.75
CA GLY A 118 19.10 1.63 3.53
C GLY A 118 19.95 2.67 2.80
N GLY A 119 19.89 3.95 3.21
CA GLY A 119 20.73 5.02 2.68
C GLY A 119 19.97 6.30 2.36
N GLU A 120 20.67 7.19 1.65
CA GLU A 120 20.17 8.49 1.22
C GLU A 120 19.90 8.46 -0.30
N LYS A 121 18.71 8.87 -0.71
CA LYS A 121 18.32 9.01 -2.12
C LYS A 121 17.75 10.38 -2.41
N THR A 122 18.18 10.95 -3.52
CA THR A 122 17.65 12.23 -4.02
C THR A 122 17.02 12.04 -5.39
N TYR A 123 15.78 12.50 -5.53
CA TYR A 123 15.02 12.46 -6.78
C TYR A 123 14.73 13.88 -7.28
N ARG A 124 15.06 14.14 -8.55
CA ARG A 124 14.80 15.43 -9.22
C ARG A 124 13.69 15.29 -10.24
N VAL A 125 12.47 15.23 -9.76
CA VAL A 125 11.28 14.97 -10.57
C VAL A 125 10.94 16.16 -11.48
N GLY A 126 11.16 17.38 -10.96
CA GLY A 126 10.80 18.63 -11.62
C GLY A 126 9.42 19.13 -11.19
N VAL A 127 9.29 20.46 -11.17
CA VAL A 127 8.09 21.18 -10.71
C VAL A 127 6.81 20.68 -11.39
N GLY A 128 5.75 20.46 -10.59
CA GLY A 128 4.40 20.19 -11.09
C GLY A 128 4.14 18.76 -11.56
N LYS A 129 5.07 17.83 -11.31
CA LYS A 129 4.85 16.40 -11.61
C LYS A 129 4.46 15.65 -10.33
N PRO A 130 3.24 15.10 -10.22
CA PRO A 130 2.87 14.31 -9.07
C PRO A 130 3.71 13.03 -9.03
N VAL A 131 4.05 12.59 -7.83
CA VAL A 131 4.84 11.37 -7.61
C VAL A 131 4.35 10.63 -6.41
N THR A 132 4.53 9.32 -6.46
CA THR A 132 4.31 8.44 -5.32
C THR A 132 5.64 7.89 -4.84
N LEU A 133 5.94 8.13 -3.57
CA LEU A 133 7.03 7.52 -2.85
C LEU A 133 6.50 6.32 -2.07
N THR A 134 7.17 5.19 -2.15
CA THR A 134 6.81 3.98 -1.43
C THR A 134 7.97 3.54 -0.56
N LEU A 135 7.67 3.18 0.69
CA LEU A 135 8.63 2.63 1.63
C LEU A 135 8.16 1.23 2.03
N ARG A 136 8.99 0.25 1.70
CA ARG A 136 8.72 -1.18 1.95
C ARG A 136 9.98 -1.84 2.47
N ASP A 137 9.92 -2.43 3.67
CA ASP A 137 11.01 -3.20 4.27
C ASP A 137 12.37 -2.48 4.27
N GLY A 138 12.38 -1.16 4.47
CA GLY A 138 13.59 -0.33 4.43
C GLY A 138 14.11 -0.02 3.02
N GLY A 139 13.40 -0.41 1.96
CA GLY A 139 13.60 0.05 0.59
C GLY A 139 12.77 1.30 0.29
N VAL A 140 13.30 2.18 -0.57
CA VAL A 140 12.61 3.37 -1.10
C VAL A 140 12.36 3.19 -2.58
N GLY A 141 11.09 3.22 -2.97
CA GLY A 141 10.63 3.31 -4.36
C GLY A 141 10.10 4.71 -4.65
N CYS A 142 10.34 5.21 -5.87
CA CYS A 142 9.75 6.45 -6.35
C CYS A 142 9.27 6.23 -7.78
N ALA A 143 8.02 6.58 -8.05
CA ALA A 143 7.45 6.55 -9.39
C ALA A 143 6.64 7.81 -9.66
N ILE A 144 6.74 8.30 -10.89
CA ILE A 144 6.02 9.48 -11.36
C ILE A 144 4.61 9.08 -11.71
N ASP A 145 3.63 9.81 -11.18
CA ASP A 145 2.24 9.52 -11.43
C ASP A 145 1.83 9.90 -12.87
N PRO A 146 1.05 9.06 -13.56
CA PRO A 146 0.67 9.32 -14.93
C PRO A 146 -0.22 10.59 -15.03
N PRO A 147 -0.13 11.35 -16.13
CA PRO A 147 -0.93 12.55 -16.31
C PRO A 147 -2.42 12.24 -16.21
N GLY A 148 -3.14 12.97 -15.36
CA GLY A 148 -4.57 12.76 -15.10
C GLY A 148 -4.89 11.78 -13.97
N SER A 149 -3.89 11.20 -13.29
CA SER A 149 -4.13 10.54 -12.00
C SER A 149 -4.33 11.58 -10.90
N HIS A 150 -5.47 12.28 -10.96
CA HIS A 150 -5.98 12.96 -9.78
C HIS A 150 -6.37 11.85 -8.79
N ARG A 151 -5.43 11.45 -7.93
CA ARG A 151 -5.83 10.86 -6.65
C ARG A 151 -6.67 11.95 -5.98
N ALA A 152 -7.96 11.65 -5.88
CA ALA A 152 -8.99 12.58 -5.46
C ALA A 152 -8.48 13.45 -4.32
N ASP A 153 -8.56 14.73 -4.60
CA ASP A 153 -8.23 15.83 -3.73
C ASP A 153 -8.81 15.61 -2.33
N PHE A 154 -7.97 15.84 -1.32
CA PHE A 154 -8.44 16.33 -0.02
C PHE A 154 -8.02 17.79 0.10
#